data_AF-A0A660QG43-F1
#
_entry.id   AF-A0A660QG43-F1
#
_cell.length_a   1.000
_cell.length_b   1.000
_cell.length_c   1.000
_cell.angle_alpha   90.00
_cell.angle_beta   90.00
_cell.angle_gamma   90.00
#
_symmetry.space_group_name_H-M   'P 1'
#
loop_
_entity.id
_entity.type
_entity.pdbx_description
1 polymer ?
#
loop_
_entity_poly.entity_id
_entity_poly.type
_entity_poly.pdbx_seq_one_letter_code
_entity_poly.pdbx_strand_id
1 'polypeptide(L)'
;MGGAIVSPCCDVFQMIPIAPYFFQNRSVIAPLTRRALVEAPKNFEIFVDGAHVGRDNHLEVMKSSRYFTLLRPKNYDFFNVLKSKVGYGRGLR
;
A
#
# COMPACT_ATOMS: atom_id res chain seq x y z
N MET A 1 8.68 5.27 -6.12
CA MET A 1 7.34 4.65 -6.21
C MET A 1 6.29 5.66 -5.77
N GLY A 2 6.01 6.69 -6.57
CA GLY A 2 5.19 7.85 -6.17
C GLY A 2 3.71 7.53 -5.94
N GLY A 3 3.40 6.66 -4.99
CA GLY A 3 2.05 6.31 -4.60
C GLY A 3 1.36 7.45 -3.84
N ALA A 4 0.04 7.49 -3.96
CA ALA A 4 -0.82 8.32 -3.14
C ALA A 4 -0.71 7.98 -1.64
N ILE A 5 -0.84 9.00 -0.78
CA ILE A 5 -1.06 8.81 0.65
C ILE A 5 -2.53 8.40 0.84
N VAL A 6 -2.76 7.24 1.42
CA VAL A 6 -4.11 6.70 1.69
C VAL A 6 -4.41 6.85 3.18
N SER A 7 -5.57 7.43 3.51
CA SER A 7 -6.03 7.51 4.91
C SER A 7 -6.38 6.11 5.42
N PRO A 8 -6.07 5.76 6.69
CA PRO A 8 -6.38 4.46 7.27
C PRO A 8 -7.88 4.10 7.26
N CYS A 9 -8.78 5.08 7.12
CA CYS A 9 -10.22 4.87 7.08
C CYS A 9 -10.76 4.53 5.67
N CYS A 10 -9.92 4.52 4.63
CA CYS A 10 -10.35 4.22 3.26
C CYS A 10 -10.40 2.70 3.03
N ASP A 11 -11.55 2.19 2.55
CA ASP A 11 -11.70 0.79 2.14
C ASP A 11 -11.15 0.53 0.73
N VAL A 12 -9.86 0.80 0.53
CA VAL A 12 -9.15 0.59 -0.74
C VAL A 12 -7.82 -0.12 -0.54
N PHE A 13 -7.31 -0.76 -1.60
CA PHE A 13 -5.91 -1.16 -1.71
C PHE A 13 -5.24 -0.44 -2.88
N GLN A 14 -3.92 -0.36 -2.83
CA GLN A 14 -3.10 0.36 -3.80
C GLN A 14 -2.06 -0.57 -4.42
N MET A 15 -1.95 -0.53 -5.75
CA MET A 15 -0.92 -1.21 -6.51
C MET A 15 0.03 -0.17 -7.12
N ILE A 16 1.33 -0.37 -6.97
CA ILE A 16 2.36 0.53 -7.50
C ILE A 16 3.39 -0.31 -8.28
N PRO A 17 3.53 -0.11 -9.59
CA PRO A 17 4.51 -0.85 -10.38
C PRO A 17 5.93 -0.38 -10.04
N ILE A 18 6.88 -1.31 -9.91
CA ILE A 18 8.28 -1.02 -9.60
C ILE A 18 9.09 -0.86 -10.89
N ALA A 19 9.66 0.34 -11.08
CA ALA A 19 10.49 0.71 -12.25
C ALA A 19 9.95 0.23 -13.62
N PRO A 20 8.68 0.47 -13.98
CA PRO A 20 8.11 0.10 -15.27
C PRO A 20 8.81 0.83 -16.42
N TYR A 21 8.99 0.13 -17.54
CA TYR A 21 9.70 0.64 -18.74
C TYR A 21 9.08 1.90 -19.35
N PHE A 22 7.75 1.98 -19.48
CA PHE A 22 7.07 3.05 -20.24
C PHE A 22 6.62 4.24 -19.38
N PHE A 23 7.40 4.63 -18.36
CA PHE A 23 7.07 5.73 -17.44
C PHE A 23 5.69 5.63 -16.76
N GLN A 24 5.12 4.43 -16.69
CA GLN A 24 3.83 4.15 -16.04
C GLN A 24 3.96 4.13 -14.50
N ASN A 25 4.66 5.12 -13.94
CA ASN A 25 4.89 5.28 -12.51
C ASN A 25 3.65 5.88 -11.81
N ARG A 26 2.48 5.31 -12.04
CA ARG A 26 1.22 5.74 -11.42
C ARG A 26 0.65 4.59 -10.60
N SER A 27 0.15 4.91 -9.42
CA SER A 27 -0.54 3.92 -8.60
C SER A 27 -1.96 3.71 -9.08
N VAL A 28 -2.44 2.47 -9.02
CA VAL A 28 -3.85 2.13 -9.18
C VAL A 28 -4.46 1.96 -7.78
N ILE A 29 -5.59 2.63 -7.53
CA ILE A 29 -6.36 2.48 -6.29
C ILE A 29 -7.64 1.71 -6.63
N ALA A 30 -7.92 0.63 -5.91
CA ALA A 30 -9.07 -0.22 -6.13
C ALA A 30 -9.79 -0.52 -4.80
N PRO A 31 -11.11 -0.77 -4.82
CA PRO A 31 -11.86 -1.08 -3.60
C PRO A 31 -11.46 -2.45 -3.03
N LEU A 32 -11.52 -2.60 -1.71
CA LEU A 32 -11.14 -3.85 -1.02
C LEU A 32 -12.04 -5.06 -1.33
N THR A 33 -13.17 -4.86 -2.01
CA THR A 33 -14.05 -5.95 -2.47
C THR A 33 -13.50 -6.68 -3.69
N ARG A 34 -12.45 -6.14 -4.32
CA ARG A 34 -11.80 -6.75 -5.48
C ARG A 34 -10.60 -7.58 -5.04
N ARG A 35 -10.33 -8.61 -5.84
CA ARG A 35 -9.10 -9.40 -5.81
C ARG A 35 -8.15 -8.86 -6.87
N ALA A 36 -6.87 -8.79 -6.53
CA ALA A 36 -5.79 -8.47 -7.45
C ALA A 36 -5.05 -9.75 -7.81
N LEU A 37 -4.88 -9.97 -9.11
CA LEU A 37 -4.11 -11.09 -9.65
C LEU A 37 -2.86 -10.55 -10.33
N VAL A 38 -1.70 -11.09 -9.97
CA VAL A 38 -0.41 -10.74 -10.55
C VAL A 38 0.19 -12.00 -11.14
N GLU A 39 0.45 -11.97 -12.44
CA GLU A 39 1.05 -13.07 -13.18
C GLU A 39 2.27 -12.57 -13.95
N ALA A 40 3.31 -13.40 -14.01
CA ALA A 40 4.52 -13.09 -14.74
C ALA A 40 5.04 -14.32 -15.52
N PRO A 41 5.72 -14.13 -16.66
CA PRO A 41 6.33 -15.25 -17.39
C PRO A 41 7.44 -15.97 -16.62
N LYS A 42 8.06 -15.30 -15.64
CA LYS A 42 9.12 -15.84 -14.79
C LYS A 42 8.74 -15.67 -13.33
N ASN A 43 9.15 -16.61 -12.49
CA ASN A 43 8.88 -16.50 -11.07
C ASN A 43 9.56 -15.26 -10.47
N PHE A 44 8.81 -14.52 -9.66
CA PHE A 44 9.24 -13.36 -8.88
C PHE A 44 9.35 -13.72 -7.40
N GLU A 45 10.24 -13.02 -6.70
CA GLU A 45 10.36 -13.11 -5.25
C GLU A 45 9.18 -12.38 -4.59
N ILE A 46 8.62 -12.98 -3.54
CA ILE A 46 7.49 -12.44 -2.81
C ILE A 46 7.98 -11.98 -1.43
N PHE A 47 7.62 -10.74 -1.10
CA PHE A 47 7.89 -10.14 0.20
C PHE A 47 6.58 -9.71 0.85
N VAL A 48 6.37 -10.11 2.11
CA VAL A 48 5.21 -9.71 2.93
C VAL A 48 5.73 -8.94 4.12
N ASP A 49 5.25 -7.71 4.29
CA ASP A 49 5.73 -6.77 5.33
C ASP A 49 7.27 -6.60 5.37
N GLY A 50 7.93 -6.78 4.23
CA GLY A 50 9.39 -6.69 4.08
C GLY A 50 10.16 -7.99 4.33
N ALA A 51 9.50 -9.06 4.77
CA ALA A 51 10.12 -10.38 4.94
C ALA A 51 9.97 -11.23 3.66
N HIS A 52 11.04 -11.92 3.26
CA HIS A 52 11.00 -12.87 2.15
C HIS A 52 10.17 -14.10 2.54
N VAL A 53 9.20 -14.46 1.71
CA VAL A 53 8.30 -15.60 1.99
C VAL A 53 8.40 -16.72 0.96
N GLY A 54 9.00 -16.45 -0.20
CA GLY A 54 9.16 -17.43 -1.26
C GLY A 54 9.15 -16.82 -2.65
N ARG A 55 8.93 -17.67 -3.64
CA ARG A 55 9.02 -17.33 -5.07
C ARG A 55 7.91 -18.04 -5.83
N ASP A 56 7.17 -17.30 -6.64
CA ASP A 56 6.08 -17.82 -7.49
C ASP A 56 5.97 -16.97 -8.77
N ASN A 57 5.26 -17.44 -9.79
CA ASN A 57 4.92 -16.66 -10.97
C ASN A 57 3.45 -16.18 -10.98
N HIS A 58 2.69 -16.56 -9.95
CA HIS A 58 1.29 -16.21 -9.76
C HIS A 58 1.06 -15.76 -8.32
N LEU A 59 0.36 -14.65 -8.12
CA LEU A 59 0.02 -14.11 -6.80
C LEU A 59 -1.41 -13.55 -6.82
N GLU A 60 -2.21 -13.98 -5.86
CA GLU A 60 -3.54 -13.43 -5.60
C GLU A 60 -3.56 -12.66 -4.28
N VAL A 61 -4.08 -11.44 -4.29
CA VAL A 61 -4.18 -10.56 -3.13
C VAL A 61 -5.63 -10.12 -2.94
N MET A 62 -6.16 -10.25 -1.73
CA MET A 62 -7.52 -9.84 -1.36
C MET A 62 -7.59 -9.40 0.11
N LYS A 63 -8.65 -8.67 0.48
CA LYS A 63 -8.91 -8.30 1.88
C LYS A 63 -9.10 -9.57 2.72
N SER A 64 -8.29 -9.75 3.75
CA SER A 64 -8.44 -10.83 4.72
C SER A 64 -9.64 -10.60 5.64
N SER A 65 -10.24 -11.69 6.13
CA SER A 65 -11.20 -11.63 7.24
C SER A 65 -10.53 -11.37 8.59
N ARG A 66 -9.20 -11.54 8.67
CA ARG A 66 -8.41 -11.29 9.88
C ARG A 66 -8.11 -9.79 9.99
N TYR A 67 -8.50 -9.18 11.11
CA TYR A 67 -8.21 -7.78 11.43
C TYR A 67 -7.78 -7.64 12.88
N PHE A 68 -7.22 -6.47 13.21
CA PHE A 68 -6.90 -6.09 14.59
C PHE A 68 -7.47 -4.71 14.89
N THR A 69 -7.70 -4.45 16.18
CA THR A 69 -8.17 -3.14 16.66
C THR A 69 -6.99 -2.38 17.26
N LEU A 70 -6.72 -1.19 16.73
CA LEU A 70 -5.65 -0.33 17.24
C LEU A 70 -6.25 0.80 18.09
N LEU A 71 -6.06 0.71 19.40
CA LEU A 71 -6.50 1.77 20.32
C LEU A 71 -5.66 3.04 20.12
N ARG A 72 -6.34 4.19 20.11
CA ARG A 72 -5.71 5.50 19.92
C ARG A 72 -5.99 6.41 21.13
N PRO A 73 -5.02 7.25 21.53
CA PRO A 73 -5.27 8.34 22.47
C PRO A 73 -6.39 9.26 21.96
N LYS A 74 -7.12 9.92 22.87
CA LYS A 74 -8.23 10.83 22.52
C LYS A 74 -7.81 11.98 21.59
N ASN A 75 -6.56 12.41 21.67
CA ASN A 75 -5.98 13.49 20.89
C ASN A 75 -5.17 13.01 19.68
N TYR A 76 -5.33 11.76 19.25
CA TYR A 76 -4.64 11.24 18.07
C TYR A 76 -5.14 11.90 16.78
N ASP A 77 -4.21 12.47 16.01
CA ASP A 77 -4.47 13.03 14.68
C ASP A 77 -3.53 12.40 13.65
N PHE A 78 -4.10 11.65 12.72
CA PHE A 78 -3.39 11.03 11.61
C PHE A 78 -2.63 12.05 10.76
N PHE A 79 -3.23 13.21 10.45
CA PHE A 79 -2.62 14.21 9.58
C PHE A 79 -1.48 14.95 10.28
N ASN A 80 -1.54 15.13 11.60
CA ASN A 80 -0.42 15.66 12.36
C ASN A 80 0.78 14.69 12.34
N VAL A 81 0.53 13.38 12.47
CA VAL A 81 1.58 12.35 12.31
C VAL A 81 2.15 12.36 10.90
N LEU A 82 1.30 12.48 9.88
CA LEU A 82 1.74 12.56 8.47
C LEU A 82 2.67 13.76 8.24
N LYS A 83 2.30 14.94 8.73
CA LYS A 83 3.10 16.18 8.62
C LYS A 83 4.44 16.06 9.34
N SER A 84 4.45 15.55 10.57
CA SER A 84 5.66 15.48 11.40
C SER A 84 6.63 14.39 10.95
N LYS A 85 6.13 13.22 10.52
CA LYS A 85 6.96 12.07 10.15
C LYS A 85 7.38 12.07 8.68
N VAL A 86 6.47 12.40 7.77
CA VAL A 86 6.69 12.31 6.31
C VAL A 86 7.02 13.69 5.72
N GLY A 87 6.71 14.78 6.43
CA GLY A 87 6.92 16.14 5.94
C GLY A 87 5.89 16.61 4.91
N TYR A 88 4.90 15.79 4.58
CA TYR A 88 3.87 16.13 3.60
C TYR A 88 2.88 17.14 4.18
N GLY A 89 2.70 18.29 3.52
CA GLY A 89 1.78 19.34 3.95
C GLY A 89 2.27 20.13 5.18
N ARG A 90 3.57 20.12 5.46
CA ARG A 90 4.18 21.07 6.40
C ARG A 90 4.16 22.44 5.73
N GLY A 91 3.41 23.38 6.29
CA GLY A 91 3.41 24.76 5.79
C GLY A 91 4.82 25.33 5.82
N LEU A 92 5.23 25.98 4.74
CA LEU A 92 6.43 26.83 4.73
C LEU A 92 6.09 28.04 5.61
N ARG A 93 6.52 28.00 6.86
CA ARG A 93 6.67 29.20 7.69
C ARG A 93 8.11 29.63 7.63
#